data_AF-A0A9D4TSV5-F1
#
_entry.id   AF-A0A9D4TSV5-F1
#
_cell.length_a   1.000
_cell.length_b   1.000
_cell.length_c   1.000
_cell.angle_alpha   90.00
_cell.angle_beta   90.00
_cell.angle_gamma   90.00
#
_symmetry.space_group_name_H-M   'P 1'
#
loop_
_entity.id
_entity.type
_entity.pdbx_description
1 polymer ?
#
loop_
_entity_poly.entity_id
_entity_poly.type
_entity_poly.pdbx_seq_one_letter_code
_entity_poly.pdbx_strand_id
1 'polypeptide(L)'
;MSAATPATTANADKEGELGFEEAGTLVWDATMMPDDAAFLMGELPELPGALAAAAAAAAAHKRWRALEICLGILGNLACHPRANRRILEEEGLPTACLAKLLWVDDAASLAELLRLITGVLGVPDSCQAAEQWWALLLKIETLGRLVWIVENTLSSLLLEQALTLLAAVVSTAAGAEWVDGKAGKQQLVPLLLELDLLQLLASTLRAWLARGQAGHQGSEGSSSRGSASPGGWGGSERTAAADNAPAPSTAVAAAVPAVAGNAAAAEQAGEAAGSVAEVAAEVSQAAALEALVLLEAVAADPAGQDALSTSGAVQHALVRIVAEPGDRYMQGLAAVLLAGLDGAGVQLLQHPAAVAAVLARLAAHLPSRTEEAVLLSGLRQAAEEGEACWALLSMLAGALSREATAPPLSHEAAAVGAAPSQLAACTAEVLDLLNDNLRVLCADWSGSSSAARLQSHQAYVLNRLVRVLGGDDQQVMLQAALQRCQRPG
;
A
#
# COMPACT_ATOMS: atom_id res chain seq x y z
N MET A 1 64.28 -30.35 48.88
CA MET A 1 64.21 -30.63 47.43
C MET A 1 62.76 -30.48 47.03
N SER A 2 62.47 -29.38 46.35
CA SER A 2 61.13 -28.89 46.03
C SER A 2 60.60 -29.59 44.78
N ALA A 3 59.42 -30.19 44.84
CA ALA A 3 58.72 -30.72 43.67
C ALA A 3 57.96 -29.56 43.01
N ALA A 4 58.46 -29.10 41.88
CA ALA A 4 57.78 -28.14 41.03
C ALA A 4 56.76 -28.89 40.16
N THR A 5 55.48 -28.59 40.38
CA THR A 5 54.36 -28.91 39.49
C THR A 5 54.54 -28.15 38.17
N PRO A 6 54.39 -28.78 36.99
CA PRO A 6 54.42 -28.03 35.74
C PRO A 6 53.14 -27.20 35.64
N ALA A 7 53.35 -25.91 35.43
CA ALA A 7 52.33 -24.91 35.23
C ALA A 7 51.46 -25.23 34.01
N THR A 8 50.16 -25.08 34.21
CA THR A 8 49.11 -24.97 33.21
C THR A 8 49.47 -23.87 32.20
N THR A 9 49.98 -24.25 31.04
CA THR A 9 49.99 -23.37 29.87
C THR A 9 48.59 -23.33 29.28
N ALA A 10 47.89 -22.24 29.59
CA ALA A 10 47.29 -21.36 28.58
C ALA A 10 46.42 -22.10 27.53
N ASN A 11 45.09 -22.16 27.65
CA ASN A 11 44.18 -21.03 27.42
C ASN A 11 44.50 -20.20 26.16
N ALA A 12 44.94 -20.87 25.09
CA ALA A 12 44.83 -20.39 23.72
C ALA A 12 44.10 -21.48 22.91
N ASP A 13 43.21 -21.05 22.01
CA ASP A 13 42.60 -21.84 20.93
C ASP A 13 41.38 -22.70 21.28
N LYS A 14 40.34 -22.06 21.82
CA LYS A 14 38.95 -22.39 21.45
C LYS A 14 38.18 -21.11 21.19
N GLU A 15 38.56 -20.39 20.13
CA GLU A 15 37.53 -19.64 19.40
C GLU A 15 36.53 -20.70 18.92
N GLY A 16 35.36 -20.76 19.55
CA GLY A 16 34.35 -21.75 19.20
C GLY A 16 33.94 -21.54 17.74
N GLU A 17 33.90 -22.61 16.96
CA GLU A 17 33.28 -22.58 15.64
C GLU A 17 31.87 -22.00 15.78
N LEU A 18 31.59 -20.91 15.05
CA LEU A 18 30.27 -20.29 15.07
C LEU A 18 29.22 -21.27 14.56
N GLY A 19 28.06 -21.30 15.22
CA GLY A 19 26.92 -22.05 14.72
C GLY A 19 26.43 -21.47 13.39
N PHE A 20 25.71 -22.27 12.59
CA PHE A 20 25.17 -21.82 11.29
C PHE A 20 24.37 -20.51 11.41
N GLU A 21 23.54 -20.38 12.44
CA GLU A 21 22.69 -19.18 12.59
C GLU A 21 23.50 -17.93 12.93
N GLU A 22 24.54 -18.05 13.76
CA GLU A 22 25.44 -16.95 14.11
C GLU A 22 26.28 -16.54 12.91
N ALA A 23 26.95 -17.51 12.26
CA ALA A 23 27.74 -17.26 11.06
C ALA A 23 26.87 -16.70 9.92
N GLY A 24 25.69 -17.28 9.71
CA GLY A 24 24.76 -16.86 8.68
C GLY A 24 24.18 -15.47 8.92
N THR A 25 23.91 -15.09 10.18
CA THR A 25 23.50 -13.72 10.52
C THR A 25 24.61 -12.71 10.22
N LEU A 26 25.87 -13.04 10.53
CA LEU A 26 27.00 -12.17 10.17
C LEU A 26 27.13 -11.98 8.65
N VAL A 27 26.94 -13.05 7.87
CA VAL A 27 26.95 -12.95 6.40
C VAL A 27 25.75 -12.14 5.91
N TRP A 28 24.57 -12.34 6.49
CA TRP A 28 23.38 -11.57 6.15
C TRP A 28 23.61 -10.07 6.38
N ASP A 29 24.12 -9.68 7.53
CA ASP A 29 24.44 -8.28 7.83
C ASP A 29 25.51 -7.73 6.87
N ALA A 30 26.57 -8.49 6.59
CA ALA A 30 27.62 -8.08 5.65
C ALA A 30 27.07 -7.84 4.23
N THR A 31 26.15 -8.68 3.75
CA THR A 31 25.58 -8.54 2.41
C THR A 31 24.72 -7.29 2.22
N MET A 32 24.37 -6.58 3.29
CA MET A 32 23.75 -5.24 3.18
C MET A 32 24.69 -4.23 2.54
N MET A 33 26.01 -4.38 2.73
CA MET A 33 27.02 -3.44 2.24
C MET A 33 27.44 -3.80 0.80
N PRO A 34 27.43 -2.85 -0.16
CA PRO A 34 27.76 -3.14 -1.56
C PRO A 34 29.16 -3.74 -1.78
N ASP A 35 30.16 -3.27 -1.03
CA ASP A 35 31.54 -3.73 -1.17
C ASP A 35 31.71 -5.17 -0.64
N ASP A 36 31.08 -5.48 0.48
CA ASP A 36 31.10 -6.83 1.08
C ASP A 36 30.31 -7.82 0.22
N ALA A 37 29.15 -7.42 -0.31
CA ALA A 37 28.40 -8.21 -1.29
C ALA A 37 29.23 -8.49 -2.55
N ALA A 38 29.94 -7.47 -3.07
CA ALA A 38 30.81 -7.64 -4.23
C ALA A 38 32.01 -8.56 -3.94
N PHE A 39 32.60 -8.45 -2.75
CA PHE A 39 33.68 -9.33 -2.28
C PHE A 39 33.21 -10.77 -2.17
N LEU A 40 32.09 -11.02 -1.50
CA LEU A 40 31.50 -12.36 -1.34
C LEU A 40 31.20 -13.01 -2.67
N MET A 41 30.61 -12.27 -3.61
CA MET A 41 30.37 -12.80 -4.96
C MET A 41 31.67 -13.00 -5.74
N GLY A 42 32.71 -12.20 -5.50
CA GLY A 42 34.03 -12.38 -6.11
C GLY A 42 34.72 -13.67 -5.68
N GLU A 43 34.78 -13.91 -4.36
CA GLU A 43 35.48 -15.04 -3.75
C GLU A 43 34.66 -16.34 -3.75
N LEU A 44 33.33 -16.25 -3.70
CA LEU A 44 32.41 -17.39 -3.65
C LEU A 44 31.39 -17.31 -4.78
N PRO A 45 31.78 -17.61 -6.03
CA PRO A 45 30.88 -17.54 -7.19
C PRO A 45 29.69 -18.48 -7.09
N GLU A 46 29.85 -19.64 -6.44
CA GLU A 46 28.80 -20.67 -6.25
C GLU A 46 27.84 -20.34 -5.09
N LEU A 47 28.04 -19.21 -4.40
CA LEU A 47 27.28 -18.82 -3.21
C LEU A 47 25.76 -18.84 -3.43
N PRO A 48 25.19 -18.28 -4.52
CA PRO A 48 23.75 -18.28 -4.68
C PRO A 48 23.16 -19.69 -4.83
N GLY A 49 23.81 -20.55 -5.62
CA GLY A 49 23.42 -21.96 -5.76
C GLY A 49 23.52 -22.72 -4.44
N ALA A 50 24.58 -22.49 -3.66
CA ALA A 50 24.75 -23.08 -2.34
C ALA A 50 23.68 -22.63 -1.34
N LEU A 51 23.35 -21.34 -1.33
CA LEU A 51 22.27 -20.78 -0.50
C LEU A 51 20.90 -21.32 -0.91
N ALA A 52 20.64 -21.51 -2.21
CA ALA A 52 19.41 -22.11 -2.71
C ALA A 52 19.24 -23.56 -2.22
N ALA A 53 20.32 -24.34 -2.29
CA ALA A 53 20.33 -25.71 -1.80
C ALA A 53 20.15 -25.77 -0.28
N ALA A 54 20.83 -24.90 0.46
CA ALA A 54 20.69 -24.78 1.92
C ALA A 54 19.28 -24.35 2.32
N ALA A 55 18.67 -23.39 1.61
CA ALA A 55 17.29 -22.97 1.81
C ALA A 55 16.32 -24.14 1.58
N ALA A 56 16.47 -24.88 0.47
CA ALA A 56 15.62 -26.05 0.20
C ALA A 56 15.74 -27.13 1.29
N ALA A 57 16.96 -27.39 1.78
CA ALA A 57 17.20 -28.32 2.89
C ALA A 57 16.58 -27.80 4.20
N ALA A 58 16.75 -26.50 4.50
CA ALA A 58 16.17 -25.87 5.68
C ALA A 58 14.64 -25.96 5.65
N ALA A 59 14.01 -25.69 4.51
CA ALA A 59 12.56 -25.85 4.32
C ALA A 59 12.10 -27.30 4.54
N ALA A 60 12.79 -28.27 3.92
CA ALA A 60 12.46 -29.70 4.06
C ALA A 60 12.54 -30.20 5.51
N HIS A 61 13.45 -29.62 6.30
CA HIS A 61 13.65 -29.95 7.71
C HIS A 61 12.98 -28.96 8.68
N LYS A 62 12.15 -28.03 8.17
CA LYS A 62 11.45 -27.00 8.98
C LYS A 62 12.39 -26.17 9.87
N ARG A 63 13.62 -25.92 9.40
CA ARG A 63 14.60 -25.05 10.07
C ARG A 63 14.36 -23.60 9.62
N TRP A 64 13.26 -23.01 10.07
CA TRP A 64 12.76 -21.73 9.56
C TRP A 64 13.75 -20.58 9.70
N ARG A 65 14.44 -20.47 10.83
CA ARG A 65 15.49 -19.44 10.98
C ARG A 65 16.63 -19.60 9.98
N ALA A 66 17.04 -20.83 9.69
CA ALA A 66 18.06 -21.09 8.69
C ALA A 66 17.57 -20.78 7.27
N LEU A 67 16.30 -21.08 6.97
CA LEU A 67 15.67 -20.72 5.69
C LEU A 67 15.61 -19.20 5.52
N GLU A 68 15.12 -18.49 6.52
CA GLU A 68 15.05 -17.03 6.59
C GLU A 68 16.43 -16.41 6.35
N ILE A 69 17.48 -16.88 7.04
CA ILE A 69 18.85 -16.40 6.85
C ILE A 69 19.34 -16.60 5.41
N CYS A 70 19.14 -17.80 4.84
CA CYS A 70 19.56 -18.06 3.45
C CYS A 70 18.86 -17.13 2.45
N LEU A 71 17.55 -16.93 2.62
CA LEU A 71 16.76 -16.04 1.77
C LEU A 71 17.11 -14.58 1.99
N GLY A 72 17.39 -14.18 3.23
CA GLY A 72 17.80 -12.83 3.59
C GLY A 72 19.14 -12.44 2.96
N ILE A 73 20.13 -13.35 2.98
CA ILE A 73 21.40 -13.18 2.27
C ILE A 73 21.14 -13.01 0.76
N LEU A 74 20.39 -13.92 0.15
CA LEU A 74 20.06 -13.84 -1.28
C LEU A 74 19.34 -12.53 -1.63
N GLY A 75 18.38 -12.12 -0.81
CA GLY A 75 17.61 -10.89 -1.00
C GLY A 75 18.49 -9.65 -0.95
N ASN A 76 19.44 -9.60 -0.01
CA ASN A 76 20.42 -8.49 0.05
C ASN A 76 21.33 -8.48 -1.18
N LEU A 77 21.82 -9.65 -1.62
CA LEU A 77 22.62 -9.76 -2.83
C LEU A 77 21.83 -9.31 -4.07
N ALA A 78 20.53 -9.61 -4.16
CA ALA A 78 19.69 -9.18 -5.29
C ALA A 78 19.53 -7.65 -5.38
N CYS A 79 19.72 -6.91 -4.29
CA CYS A 79 19.70 -5.44 -4.31
C CYS A 79 20.95 -4.83 -4.98
N HIS A 80 22.03 -5.58 -5.15
CA HIS A 80 23.28 -5.08 -5.72
C HIS A 80 23.41 -5.51 -7.20
N PRO A 81 23.53 -4.58 -8.18
CA PRO A 81 23.46 -4.91 -9.61
C PRO A 81 24.41 -6.02 -10.09
N ARG A 82 25.65 -6.06 -9.57
CA ARG A 82 26.65 -7.08 -9.93
C ARG A 82 26.29 -8.46 -9.37
N ALA A 83 25.80 -8.50 -8.13
CA ALA A 83 25.40 -9.75 -7.48
C ALA A 83 24.09 -10.27 -8.07
N ASN A 84 23.12 -9.40 -8.33
CA ASN A 84 21.85 -9.74 -8.98
C ASN A 84 22.06 -10.40 -10.35
N ARG A 85 23.00 -9.90 -11.17
CA ARG A 85 23.33 -10.54 -12.45
C ARG A 85 23.73 -12.02 -12.28
N ARG A 86 24.51 -12.34 -11.26
CA ARG A 86 24.90 -13.74 -10.99
C ARG A 86 23.75 -14.56 -10.42
N ILE A 87 22.88 -13.95 -9.59
CA ILE A 87 21.64 -14.59 -9.14
C ILE A 87 20.74 -14.98 -10.33
N LEU A 88 20.69 -14.14 -11.36
CA LEU A 88 19.93 -14.41 -12.58
C LEU A 88 20.55 -15.51 -13.46
N GLU A 89 21.87 -15.70 -13.39
CA GLU A 89 22.59 -16.76 -14.11
C GLU A 89 22.38 -18.16 -13.48
N GLU A 90 21.81 -18.24 -12.28
CA GLU A 90 21.62 -19.48 -11.53
C GLU A 90 20.31 -20.19 -11.94
N GLU A 91 20.41 -21.06 -12.94
CA GLU A 91 19.27 -21.75 -13.59
C GLU A 91 18.31 -22.47 -12.60
N GLY A 92 18.83 -22.99 -11.49
CA GLY A 92 18.02 -23.73 -10.51
C GLY A 92 17.23 -22.84 -9.54
N LEU A 93 17.63 -21.58 -9.38
CA LEU A 93 17.10 -20.69 -8.35
C LEU A 93 15.64 -20.27 -8.59
N PRO A 94 15.19 -19.89 -9.80
CA PRO A 94 13.78 -19.57 -10.05
C PRO A 94 12.84 -20.72 -9.63
N THR A 95 13.21 -21.96 -9.99
CA THR A 95 12.43 -23.15 -9.65
C THR A 95 12.43 -23.43 -8.14
N ALA A 96 13.58 -23.26 -7.47
CA ALA A 96 13.65 -23.40 -6.02
C ALA A 96 12.73 -22.38 -5.33
N CYS A 97 12.79 -21.11 -5.73
CA CYS A 97 12.00 -20.04 -5.15
C CYS A 97 10.50 -20.18 -5.42
N LEU A 98 10.08 -20.22 -6.68
CA LEU A 98 8.65 -20.09 -7.06
C LEU A 98 7.90 -21.43 -7.03
N ALA A 99 8.56 -22.56 -7.29
CA ALA A 99 7.89 -23.86 -7.31
C ALA A 99 8.00 -24.63 -5.99
N LYS A 100 8.91 -24.24 -5.06
CA LYS A 100 9.09 -24.93 -3.78
C LYS A 100 8.95 -23.99 -2.59
N LEU A 101 9.80 -22.97 -2.49
CA LEU A 101 9.89 -22.14 -1.29
C LEU A 101 8.67 -21.23 -1.10
N LEU A 102 7.98 -20.82 -2.17
CA LEU A 102 6.74 -20.05 -2.08
C LEU A 102 5.58 -20.80 -1.40
N TRP A 103 5.70 -22.12 -1.28
CA TRP A 103 4.68 -23.01 -0.73
C TRP A 103 4.96 -23.42 0.72
N VAL A 104 5.92 -22.78 1.39
CA VAL A 104 6.10 -22.94 2.84
C VAL A 104 5.13 -22.03 3.61
N ASP A 105 4.96 -22.28 4.92
CA ASP A 105 4.02 -21.55 5.78
C ASP A 105 4.70 -20.56 6.74
N ASP A 106 6.05 -20.49 6.74
CA ASP A 106 6.79 -19.60 7.63
C ASP A 106 6.79 -18.16 7.10
N ALA A 107 6.15 -17.25 7.84
CA ALA A 107 5.91 -15.89 7.39
C ALA A 107 7.19 -15.05 7.22
N ALA A 108 8.19 -15.23 8.09
CA ALA A 108 9.46 -14.51 8.01
C ALA A 108 10.26 -14.95 6.77
N SER A 109 10.35 -16.27 6.55
CA SER A 109 10.98 -16.83 5.35
C SER A 109 10.26 -16.40 4.07
N LEU A 110 8.93 -16.41 4.04
CA LEU A 110 8.17 -15.93 2.89
C LEU A 110 8.42 -14.45 2.63
N ALA A 111 8.49 -13.60 3.67
CA ALA A 111 8.76 -12.17 3.48
C ALA A 111 10.12 -11.95 2.79
N GLU A 112 11.16 -12.66 3.23
CA GLU A 112 12.49 -12.61 2.60
C GLU A 112 12.49 -13.18 1.17
N LEU A 113 11.70 -14.24 0.92
CA LEU A 113 11.53 -14.78 -0.43
C LEU A 113 10.88 -13.77 -1.38
N LEU A 114 9.80 -13.11 -0.95
CA LEU A 114 9.11 -12.11 -1.79
C LEU A 114 9.98 -10.88 -2.01
N ARG A 115 10.77 -10.47 -1.01
CA ARG A 115 11.79 -9.42 -1.14
C ARG A 115 12.87 -9.79 -2.16
N LEU A 116 13.38 -11.02 -2.10
CA LEU A 116 14.33 -11.56 -3.10
C LEU A 116 13.75 -11.51 -4.50
N ILE A 117 12.53 -12.04 -4.71
CA ILE A 117 11.89 -12.04 -6.03
C ILE A 117 11.71 -10.61 -6.54
N THR A 118 11.28 -9.69 -5.66
CA THR A 118 11.14 -8.27 -5.99
C THR A 118 12.48 -7.66 -6.43
N GLY A 119 13.56 -7.92 -5.70
CA GLY A 119 14.91 -7.42 -6.05
C GLY A 119 15.43 -7.96 -7.38
N VAL A 120 15.15 -9.22 -7.70
CA VAL A 120 15.54 -9.85 -8.97
C VAL A 120 14.77 -9.27 -10.15
N LEU A 121 13.46 -9.06 -10.01
CA LEU A 121 12.58 -8.64 -11.09
C LEU A 121 12.38 -7.13 -11.20
N GLY A 122 12.72 -6.37 -10.15
CA GLY A 122 12.57 -4.92 -10.10
C GLY A 122 13.65 -4.13 -10.86
N VAL A 123 14.61 -4.81 -11.51
CA VAL A 123 15.66 -4.16 -12.31
C VAL A 123 15.25 -4.11 -13.79
N PRO A 124 15.05 -2.92 -14.39
CA PRO A 124 14.56 -2.80 -15.78
C PRO A 124 15.40 -3.56 -16.82
N ASP A 125 16.72 -3.65 -16.60
CA ASP A 125 17.67 -4.33 -17.50
C ASP A 125 17.74 -5.85 -17.30
N SER A 126 16.99 -6.43 -16.35
CA SER A 126 17.03 -7.87 -16.05
C SER A 126 16.06 -8.71 -16.87
N CYS A 127 15.14 -8.11 -17.63
CA CYS A 127 14.03 -8.86 -18.24
C CYS A 127 14.46 -10.06 -19.10
N GLN A 128 15.53 -9.93 -19.91
CA GLN A 128 16.02 -11.03 -20.74
C GLN A 128 16.73 -12.12 -19.92
N ALA A 129 17.44 -11.74 -18.86
CA ALA A 129 18.10 -12.69 -17.95
C ALA A 129 17.11 -13.32 -16.94
N ALA A 130 15.93 -12.72 -16.77
CA ALA A 130 14.91 -13.15 -15.82
C ALA A 130 13.75 -13.94 -16.46
N GLU A 131 13.86 -14.35 -17.73
CA GLU A 131 12.76 -15.00 -18.47
C GLU A 131 12.16 -16.20 -17.69
N GLN A 132 13.00 -17.04 -17.08
CA GLN A 132 12.53 -18.19 -16.30
C GLN A 132 11.76 -17.77 -15.04
N TRP A 133 12.18 -16.69 -14.37
CA TRP A 133 11.46 -16.16 -13.21
C TRP A 133 10.06 -15.69 -13.61
N TRP A 134 9.96 -14.91 -14.69
CA TRP A 134 8.69 -14.42 -15.19
C TRP A 134 7.78 -15.55 -15.67
N ALA A 135 8.32 -16.54 -16.38
CA ALA A 135 7.56 -17.70 -16.85
C ALA A 135 6.97 -18.52 -15.69
N LEU A 136 7.63 -18.58 -14.53
CA LEU A 136 7.12 -19.25 -13.33
C LEU A 136 6.18 -18.36 -12.52
N LEU A 137 6.46 -17.06 -12.45
CA LEU A 137 5.70 -16.09 -11.66
C LEU A 137 4.31 -15.84 -12.25
N LEU A 138 4.22 -15.74 -13.57
CA LEU A 138 2.97 -15.47 -14.29
C LEU A 138 2.05 -16.69 -14.42
N LYS A 139 2.41 -17.84 -13.84
CA LYS A 139 1.49 -18.98 -13.74
C LYS A 139 0.34 -18.64 -12.80
N ILE A 140 -0.87 -19.04 -13.17
CA ILE A 140 -2.07 -18.77 -12.37
C ILE A 140 -1.97 -19.35 -10.96
N GLU A 141 -1.31 -20.50 -10.79
CA GLU A 141 -1.09 -21.11 -9.47
C GLU A 141 -0.15 -20.27 -8.61
N THR A 142 0.87 -19.66 -9.21
CA THR A 142 1.84 -18.80 -8.53
C THR A 142 1.19 -17.46 -8.15
N LEU A 143 0.49 -16.81 -9.08
CA LEU A 143 -0.28 -15.59 -8.80
C LEU A 143 -1.36 -15.84 -7.75
N GLY A 144 -2.09 -16.95 -7.88
CA GLY A 144 -3.08 -17.38 -6.89
C GLY A 144 -2.47 -17.59 -5.52
N ARG A 145 -1.25 -18.13 -5.42
CA ARG A 145 -0.52 -18.24 -4.15
C ARG A 145 -0.16 -16.87 -3.57
N LEU A 146 0.27 -15.91 -4.38
CA LEU A 146 0.56 -14.55 -3.91
C LEU A 146 -0.69 -13.83 -3.40
N VAL A 147 -1.80 -13.93 -4.14
CA VAL A 147 -3.09 -13.37 -3.72
C VAL A 147 -3.57 -14.04 -2.43
N TRP A 148 -3.45 -15.36 -2.32
CA TRP A 148 -3.78 -16.08 -1.10
C TRP A 148 -2.94 -15.61 0.10
N ILE A 149 -1.64 -15.32 -0.10
CA ILE A 149 -0.79 -14.74 0.96
C ILE A 149 -1.34 -13.39 1.42
N VAL A 150 -1.69 -12.49 0.48
CA VAL A 150 -2.29 -11.17 0.80
C VAL A 150 -3.58 -11.33 1.60
N GLU A 151 -4.44 -12.28 1.22
CA GLU A 151 -5.71 -12.53 1.89
C GLU A 151 -5.57 -13.11 3.30
N ASN A 152 -4.58 -13.99 3.52
CA ASN A 152 -4.54 -14.86 4.71
C ASN A 152 -3.41 -14.53 5.71
N THR A 153 -2.46 -13.66 5.36
CA THR A 153 -1.35 -13.34 6.25
C THR A 153 -1.78 -12.49 7.44
N LEU A 154 -1.26 -12.83 8.62
CA LEU A 154 -1.33 -11.98 9.82
C LEU A 154 -0.04 -11.16 10.04
N SER A 155 1.00 -11.40 9.24
CA SER A 155 2.27 -10.68 9.29
C SER A 155 2.18 -9.43 8.41
N SER A 156 2.32 -8.26 9.03
CA SER A 156 2.33 -6.98 8.33
C SER A 156 3.50 -6.87 7.34
N LEU A 157 4.65 -7.43 7.70
CA LEU A 157 5.83 -7.46 6.85
C LEU A 157 5.59 -8.35 5.61
N LEU A 158 5.00 -9.54 5.80
CA LEU A 158 4.69 -10.41 4.67
C LEU A 158 3.63 -9.79 3.75
N LEU A 159 2.62 -9.14 4.32
CA LEU A 159 1.60 -8.42 3.55
C LEU A 159 2.23 -7.31 2.69
N GLU A 160 3.08 -6.48 3.30
CA GLU A 160 3.83 -5.44 2.61
C GLU A 160 4.65 -6.02 1.45
N GLN A 161 5.49 -7.02 1.71
CA GLN A 161 6.34 -7.62 0.67
C GLN A 161 5.53 -8.29 -0.45
N ALA A 162 4.37 -8.88 -0.14
CA ALA A 162 3.48 -9.44 -1.15
C ALA A 162 2.85 -8.38 -2.05
N LEU A 163 2.38 -7.27 -1.46
CA LEU A 163 1.83 -6.13 -2.19
C LEU A 163 2.91 -5.44 -3.03
N THR A 164 4.12 -5.22 -2.48
CA THR A 164 5.26 -4.67 -3.21
C THR A 164 5.63 -5.54 -4.41
N LEU A 165 5.69 -6.86 -4.24
CA LEU A 165 5.97 -7.77 -5.35
C LEU A 165 4.90 -7.65 -6.44
N LEU A 166 3.61 -7.73 -6.06
CA LEU A 166 2.51 -7.61 -7.03
C LEU A 166 2.55 -6.26 -7.77
N ALA A 167 2.81 -5.16 -7.05
CA ALA A 167 2.96 -3.83 -7.65
C ALA A 167 4.12 -3.81 -8.66
N ALA A 168 5.30 -4.27 -8.27
CA ALA A 168 6.47 -4.35 -9.14
C ALA A 168 6.21 -5.22 -10.37
N VAL A 169 5.49 -6.33 -10.22
CA VAL A 169 5.14 -7.25 -11.30
C VAL A 169 4.22 -6.57 -12.30
N VAL A 170 3.17 -5.88 -11.84
CA VAL A 170 2.24 -5.14 -12.71
C VAL A 170 2.95 -3.99 -13.41
N SER A 171 3.71 -3.17 -12.68
CA SER A 171 4.44 -2.02 -13.25
C SER A 171 5.50 -2.43 -14.27
N THR A 172 6.30 -3.46 -13.97
CA THR A 172 7.34 -3.94 -14.91
C THR A 172 6.74 -4.65 -16.10
N ALA A 173 5.70 -5.46 -15.91
CA ALA A 173 4.94 -6.03 -17.03
C ALA A 173 4.32 -4.96 -17.92
N ALA A 174 3.90 -3.82 -17.35
CA ALA A 174 3.39 -2.68 -18.11
C ALA A 174 4.48 -1.96 -18.94
N GLY A 175 5.74 -2.02 -18.55
CA GLY A 175 6.86 -1.35 -19.25
C GLY A 175 7.62 -2.21 -20.27
N ALA A 176 7.61 -3.53 -20.15
CA ALA A 176 8.48 -4.42 -20.94
C ALA A 176 7.83 -4.91 -22.25
N GLU A 177 8.55 -4.75 -23.38
CA GLU A 177 8.26 -5.44 -24.64
C GLU A 177 8.88 -6.84 -24.58
N TRP A 178 8.09 -7.84 -24.16
CA TRP A 178 8.53 -9.23 -24.14
C TRP A 178 8.71 -9.77 -25.56
N VAL A 179 9.93 -10.20 -25.90
CA VAL A 179 10.25 -10.92 -27.14
C VAL A 179 9.57 -12.30 -27.09
N ASP A 180 9.03 -12.77 -28.22
CA ASP A 180 8.32 -14.05 -28.45
C ASP A 180 6.81 -14.16 -28.20
N GLY A 181 6.09 -13.05 -27.97
CA GLY A 181 4.67 -12.95 -28.36
C GLY A 181 3.69 -13.93 -27.69
N LYS A 182 4.06 -14.55 -26.57
CA LYS A 182 3.16 -15.37 -25.76
C LYS A 182 2.79 -14.62 -24.49
N ALA A 183 1.54 -14.14 -24.48
CA ALA A 183 0.72 -13.79 -23.32
C ALA A 183 1.46 -13.39 -22.04
N GLY A 184 1.66 -12.09 -21.80
CA GLY A 184 2.22 -11.64 -20.52
C GLY A 184 1.55 -10.36 -20.01
N LYS A 185 1.67 -9.27 -20.77
CA LYS A 185 1.24 -7.93 -20.33
C LYS A 185 -0.28 -7.76 -20.26
N GLN A 186 -0.99 -7.99 -21.37
CA GLN A 186 -2.43 -7.74 -21.46
C GLN A 186 -3.30 -8.72 -20.67
N GLN A 187 -2.72 -9.80 -20.14
CA GLN A 187 -3.46 -10.82 -19.38
C GLN A 187 -3.19 -10.73 -17.89
N LEU A 188 -2.07 -10.14 -17.44
CA LEU A 188 -1.75 -10.10 -16.02
C LEU A 188 -2.82 -9.37 -15.20
N VAL A 189 -3.20 -8.15 -15.60
CA VAL A 189 -4.22 -7.38 -14.87
C VAL A 189 -5.57 -8.11 -14.89
N PRO A 190 -6.10 -8.58 -16.04
CA PRO A 190 -7.29 -9.43 -16.07
C PRO A 190 -7.21 -10.67 -15.16
N LEU A 191 -6.08 -11.39 -15.15
CA LEU A 191 -5.89 -12.56 -14.28
C LEU A 191 -5.91 -12.19 -12.80
N LEU A 192 -5.30 -11.07 -12.41
CA LEU A 192 -5.35 -10.59 -11.03
C LEU A 192 -6.76 -10.15 -10.63
N LEU A 193 -7.53 -9.58 -11.56
CA LEU A 193 -8.93 -9.23 -11.35
C LEU A 193 -9.80 -10.49 -11.18
N GLU A 194 -9.54 -11.56 -11.93
CA GLU A 194 -10.18 -12.88 -11.76
C GLU A 194 -9.87 -13.53 -10.41
N LEU A 195 -8.79 -13.11 -9.76
CA LEU A 195 -8.37 -13.55 -8.41
C LEU A 195 -8.88 -12.61 -7.30
N ASP A 196 -9.93 -11.82 -7.54
CA ASP A 196 -10.56 -10.93 -6.54
C ASP A 196 -9.63 -9.87 -5.91
N LEU A 197 -8.54 -9.50 -6.61
CA LEU A 197 -7.53 -8.57 -6.10
C LEU A 197 -8.14 -7.24 -5.60
N LEU A 198 -9.11 -6.66 -6.31
CA LEU A 198 -9.69 -5.36 -5.93
C LEU A 198 -10.40 -5.41 -4.57
N GLN A 199 -11.10 -6.50 -4.28
CA GLN A 199 -11.79 -6.65 -3.00
C GLN A 199 -10.80 -6.78 -1.85
N LEU A 200 -9.67 -7.47 -2.08
CA LEU A 200 -8.58 -7.61 -1.11
C LEU A 200 -7.85 -6.29 -0.87
N LEU A 201 -7.62 -5.48 -1.90
CA LEU A 201 -7.03 -4.14 -1.73
C LEU A 201 -7.99 -3.22 -0.98
N ALA A 202 -9.29 -3.25 -1.30
CA ALA A 202 -10.29 -2.49 -0.57
C ALA A 202 -10.44 -2.94 0.90
N SER A 203 -10.32 -4.24 1.21
CA SER A 203 -10.33 -4.71 2.60
C SER A 203 -9.07 -4.29 3.37
N THR A 204 -7.90 -4.39 2.73
CA THR A 204 -6.61 -3.94 3.30
C THR A 204 -6.64 -2.47 3.68
N LEU A 205 -7.07 -1.60 2.77
CA LEU A 205 -7.18 -0.16 3.03
C LEU A 205 -8.21 0.17 4.12
N ARG A 206 -9.35 -0.54 4.15
CA ARG A 206 -10.36 -0.36 5.21
C ARG A 206 -9.85 -0.81 6.58
N ALA A 207 -9.10 -1.90 6.66
CA ALA A 207 -8.50 -2.38 7.90
C ALA A 207 -7.49 -1.36 8.45
N TRP A 208 -6.67 -0.78 7.58
CA TRP A 208 -5.76 0.31 7.95
C TRP A 208 -6.52 1.55 8.48
N LEU A 209 -7.58 1.99 7.78
CA LEU A 209 -8.42 3.12 8.23
C LEU A 209 -9.05 2.88 9.60
N ALA A 210 -9.60 1.68 9.83
CA ALA A 210 -10.22 1.33 11.11
C ALA A 210 -9.24 1.39 12.28
N ARG A 211 -7.97 0.99 12.06
CA ARG A 211 -6.90 1.13 13.05
C ARG A 211 -6.60 2.59 13.38
N GLY A 212 -6.50 3.44 12.35
CA GLY A 212 -6.28 4.87 12.54
C GLY A 212 -7.34 5.49 13.46
N GLN A 213 -8.61 5.17 13.24
CA GLN A 213 -9.73 5.68 14.04
C GLN A 213 -9.69 5.18 15.49
N ALA A 214 -9.35 3.91 15.73
CA ALA A 214 -9.22 3.36 17.07
C ALA A 214 -8.10 4.04 17.89
N GLY A 215 -6.98 4.37 17.26
CA GLY A 215 -5.87 5.09 17.90
C GLY A 215 -6.24 6.50 18.37
N HIS A 216 -7.05 7.23 17.59
CA HIS A 216 -7.49 8.58 17.96
C HIS A 216 -8.47 8.56 19.14
N GLN A 217 -9.41 7.62 19.17
CA GLN A 217 -10.39 7.49 20.25
C GLN A 217 -9.73 7.09 21.60
N GLY A 218 -8.68 6.27 21.56
CA GLY A 218 -7.93 5.89 22.77
C GLY A 218 -7.10 7.04 23.37
N SER A 219 -6.61 7.96 22.53
CA SER A 219 -5.80 9.10 22.95
C SER A 219 -6.64 10.22 23.61
N GLU A 220 -7.83 10.51 23.07
CA GLU A 220 -8.71 11.56 23.62
C GLU A 220 -9.38 11.15 24.94
N GLY A 221 -9.60 9.84 25.18
CA GLY A 221 -10.17 9.32 26.42
C GLY A 221 -9.26 9.41 27.65
N SER A 222 -7.94 9.58 27.47
CA SER A 222 -6.96 9.62 28.57
C SER A 222 -6.75 11.02 29.16
N SER A 223 -7.31 12.08 28.57
CA SER A 223 -6.99 13.46 28.96
C SER A 223 -7.97 14.09 29.97
N SER A 224 -8.91 13.32 30.54
CA SER A 224 -9.95 13.87 31.43
C SER A 224 -10.03 13.23 32.82
N ARG A 225 -8.91 12.85 33.45
CA ARG A 225 -8.87 12.59 34.91
C ARG A 225 -7.53 13.00 35.52
N GLY A 226 -7.51 14.11 36.25
CA GLY A 226 -6.38 14.42 37.12
C GLY A 226 -6.28 15.86 37.61
N SER A 227 -7.28 16.36 38.35
CA SER A 227 -7.05 17.46 39.29
C SER A 227 -6.81 16.90 40.71
N ALA A 228 -5.63 17.24 41.24
CA ALA A 228 -5.22 17.38 42.65
C ALA A 228 -5.36 16.20 43.64
N SER A 229 -4.22 15.64 44.07
CA SER A 229 -3.59 16.04 45.35
C SER A 229 -2.27 15.30 45.64
N PRO A 230 -1.38 15.87 46.49
CA PRO A 230 0.00 15.43 46.68
C PRO A 230 0.16 14.53 47.93
N GLY A 231 1.10 13.58 47.87
CA GLY A 231 1.63 12.96 49.08
C GLY A 231 2.22 11.57 48.87
N GLY A 232 3.42 11.35 49.41
CA GLY A 232 3.87 10.02 49.81
C GLY A 232 5.16 9.53 49.15
N TRP A 233 6.30 10.00 49.66
CA TRP A 233 7.56 9.24 49.64
C TRP A 233 7.42 7.97 50.49
N GLY A 234 7.94 6.84 50.00
CA GLY A 234 8.12 5.62 50.79
C GLY A 234 8.49 4.44 49.92
N GLY A 235 9.78 4.08 49.87
CA GLY A 235 10.27 2.90 49.17
C GLY A 235 10.05 1.60 49.92
N SER A 236 10.18 0.47 49.23
CA SER A 236 10.87 -0.71 49.74
C SER A 236 11.13 -1.72 48.62
N GLU A 237 12.31 -2.32 48.70
CA GLU A 237 12.91 -3.36 47.86
C GLU A 237 12.30 -4.77 48.05
N ARG A 238 12.78 -5.71 47.19
CA ARG A 238 12.85 -7.21 47.29
C ARG A 238 11.62 -7.97 46.77
N THR A 239 11.69 -9.10 46.05
CA THR A 239 12.69 -10.17 45.75
C THR A 239 12.10 -11.04 44.62
N ALA A 240 12.81 -11.41 43.55
CA ALA A 240 13.63 -12.63 43.31
C ALA A 240 12.89 -13.97 43.01
N ALA A 241 13.42 -14.68 41.99
CA ALA A 241 13.32 -16.12 41.62
C ALA A 241 12.00 -16.63 41.00
N ALA A 242 11.96 -17.05 39.72
CA ALA A 242 12.52 -18.26 39.07
C ALA A 242 11.72 -19.54 39.38
N ASP A 243 11.11 -20.18 38.35
CA ASP A 243 11.27 -21.61 38.07
C ASP A 243 10.59 -22.11 36.79
N ASN A 244 11.18 -23.19 36.28
CA ASN A 244 11.05 -23.83 34.98
C ASN A 244 9.86 -24.82 34.82
N ALA A 245 9.39 -24.92 33.56
CA ALA A 245 8.99 -26.14 32.80
C ALA A 245 7.69 -26.91 33.16
N PRO A 246 7.21 -27.86 32.29
CA PRO A 246 7.09 -27.87 30.83
C PRO A 246 5.65 -28.20 30.33
N ALA A 247 5.47 -28.16 29.00
CA ALA A 247 4.24 -28.52 28.27
C ALA A 247 3.80 -30.00 28.39
N PRO A 248 2.61 -30.33 27.87
CA PRO A 248 2.56 -31.41 26.90
C PRO A 248 1.82 -31.05 25.60
N SER A 249 2.25 -31.70 24.52
CA SER A 249 1.67 -31.66 23.19
C SER A 249 0.46 -32.61 23.09
N THR A 250 -0.47 -32.28 22.21
CA THR A 250 -1.28 -33.27 21.49
C THR A 250 -1.54 -32.80 20.07
N ALA A 251 -1.18 -33.67 19.14
CA ALA A 251 -1.37 -33.56 17.70
C ALA A 251 -2.85 -33.59 17.32
N VAL A 252 -3.22 -32.85 16.27
CA VAL A 252 -4.34 -33.20 15.39
C VAL A 252 -3.90 -33.03 13.94
N ALA A 253 -4.29 -34.02 13.15
CA ALA A 253 -3.80 -34.40 11.85
C ALA A 253 -4.23 -33.46 10.71
N ALA A 254 -3.46 -33.58 9.63
CA ALA A 254 -3.65 -32.99 8.32
C ALA A 254 -5.02 -33.31 7.70
N ALA A 255 -5.63 -32.30 7.08
CA ALA A 255 -6.54 -32.45 5.96
C ALA A 255 -6.38 -31.24 5.03
N VAL A 256 -5.90 -31.48 3.82
CA VAL A 256 -6.00 -30.57 2.69
C VAL A 256 -7.46 -30.60 2.21
N PRO A 257 -8.19 -29.47 2.07
CA PRO A 257 -9.38 -29.46 1.25
C PRO A 257 -9.02 -29.05 -0.19
N ALA A 258 -9.58 -29.83 -1.10
CA ALA A 258 -9.57 -29.61 -2.53
C ALA A 258 -10.23 -28.27 -2.90
N VAL A 259 -9.72 -27.69 -3.98
CA VAL A 259 -10.32 -26.59 -4.74
C VAL A 259 -11.73 -27.01 -5.19
N ALA A 260 -12.74 -26.39 -4.60
CA ALA A 260 -14.11 -26.40 -5.11
C ALA A 260 -14.72 -25.02 -4.85
N GLY A 261 -14.98 -24.30 -5.93
CA GLY A 261 -15.57 -22.96 -5.90
C GLY A 261 -16.97 -22.97 -5.31
N ASN A 262 -17.27 -21.93 -4.53
CA ASN A 262 -18.64 -21.59 -4.12
C ASN A 262 -18.88 -20.11 -4.42
N ALA A 263 -19.29 -19.81 -5.65
CA ALA A 263 -19.73 -18.50 -6.11
C ALA A 263 -21.26 -18.31 -6.00
N ALA A 264 -21.94 -18.97 -5.05
CA ALA A 264 -23.40 -18.93 -4.99
C ALA A 264 -23.95 -19.02 -3.56
N ALA A 265 -23.65 -18.03 -2.71
CA ALA A 265 -24.39 -17.79 -1.45
C ALA A 265 -24.15 -16.39 -0.84
N ALA A 266 -24.05 -15.33 -1.64
CA ALA A 266 -23.79 -13.97 -1.11
C ALA A 266 -24.63 -12.86 -1.78
N GLU A 267 -25.86 -13.16 -2.18
CA GLU A 267 -26.87 -12.15 -2.56
C GLU A 267 -28.12 -12.33 -1.70
N GLN A 268 -28.00 -12.09 -0.40
CA GLN A 268 -29.08 -11.66 0.53
C GLN A 268 -28.59 -11.80 1.99
N ALA A 269 -27.81 -10.82 2.45
CA ALA A 269 -27.65 -10.53 3.88
C ALA A 269 -27.13 -9.09 4.02
N GLY A 270 -28.06 -8.13 3.98
CA GLY A 270 -27.83 -6.82 4.55
C GLY A 270 -27.67 -6.93 6.07
N GLU A 271 -26.82 -6.06 6.62
CA GLU A 271 -26.79 -5.70 8.05
C GLU A 271 -26.55 -6.84 9.05
N ALA A 272 -25.29 -7.28 9.16
CA ALA A 272 -24.76 -7.84 10.40
C ALA A 272 -23.30 -7.41 10.58
N ALA A 273 -23.13 -6.23 11.20
CA ALA A 273 -21.84 -5.64 11.57
C ALA A 273 -21.17 -6.33 12.78
N GLY A 274 -21.10 -7.67 12.81
CA GLY A 274 -20.52 -8.40 13.94
C GLY A 274 -20.00 -9.77 13.53
N SER A 275 -18.69 -9.85 13.23
CA SER A 275 -17.80 -11.02 13.44
C SER A 275 -16.50 -11.00 12.64
N VAL A 276 -16.23 -9.99 11.78
CA VAL A 276 -14.92 -9.83 11.10
C VAL A 276 -13.91 -9.02 11.95
N ALA A 277 -14.29 -8.59 13.15
CA ALA A 277 -13.56 -7.58 13.93
C ALA A 277 -12.47 -8.11 14.88
N GLU A 278 -12.21 -9.42 15.00
CA GLU A 278 -11.34 -9.92 16.08
C GLU A 278 -9.97 -10.46 15.69
N VAL A 279 -9.63 -10.58 14.41
CA VAL A 279 -8.24 -10.83 13.97
C VAL A 279 -7.95 -10.13 12.65
N ALA A 280 -8.26 -8.84 12.53
CA ALA A 280 -7.65 -8.06 11.48
C ALA A 280 -6.16 -7.99 11.82
N ALA A 281 -5.32 -8.67 11.02
CA ALA A 281 -3.88 -8.46 11.02
C ALA A 281 -3.59 -6.97 11.18
N GLU A 282 -2.54 -6.62 11.94
CA GLU A 282 -2.11 -5.24 12.05
C GLU A 282 -1.63 -4.73 10.68
N VAL A 283 -2.55 -4.27 9.83
CA VAL A 283 -2.19 -3.67 8.54
C VAL A 283 -1.36 -2.43 8.86
N SER A 284 -0.08 -2.49 8.48
CA SER A 284 0.85 -1.39 8.67
C SER A 284 0.54 -0.26 7.68
N GLN A 285 1.03 0.94 7.98
CA GLN A 285 1.00 2.04 7.02
C GLN A 285 1.74 1.67 5.72
N ALA A 286 2.87 0.96 5.82
CA ALA A 286 3.63 0.51 4.66
C ALA A 286 2.80 -0.42 3.78
N ALA A 287 2.13 -1.44 4.34
CA ALA A 287 1.24 -2.31 3.57
C ALA A 287 0.08 -1.54 2.91
N ALA A 288 -0.51 -0.56 3.60
CA ALA A 288 -1.55 0.29 3.00
C ALA A 288 -1.02 1.13 1.84
N LEU A 289 0.22 1.62 1.94
CA LEU A 289 0.86 2.35 0.86
C LEU A 289 1.14 1.44 -0.35
N GLU A 290 1.68 0.25 -0.13
CA GLU A 290 1.91 -0.72 -1.20
C GLU A 290 0.61 -1.15 -1.90
N ALA A 291 -0.50 -1.22 -1.15
CA ALA A 291 -1.82 -1.44 -1.74
C ALA A 291 -2.23 -0.28 -2.67
N LEU A 292 -1.95 0.97 -2.31
CA LEU A 292 -2.21 2.13 -3.18
C LEU A 292 -1.32 2.12 -4.42
N VAL A 293 -0.03 1.79 -4.27
CA VAL A 293 0.91 1.66 -5.40
C VAL A 293 0.46 0.56 -6.37
N LEU A 294 -0.04 -0.58 -5.84
CA LEU A 294 -0.61 -1.63 -6.68
C LEU A 294 -1.89 -1.16 -7.39
N LEU A 295 -2.76 -0.38 -6.74
CA LEU A 295 -3.92 0.22 -7.42
C LEU A 295 -3.50 1.17 -8.55
N GLU A 296 -2.43 1.94 -8.36
CA GLU A 296 -1.86 2.79 -9.41
C GLU A 296 -1.34 1.98 -10.59
N ALA A 297 -0.60 0.90 -10.30
CA ALA A 297 -0.11 0.00 -11.33
C ALA A 297 -1.27 -0.67 -12.11
N VAL A 298 -2.35 -1.05 -11.42
CA VAL A 298 -3.57 -1.61 -12.05
C VAL A 298 -4.30 -0.56 -12.89
N ALA A 299 -4.41 0.68 -12.41
CA ALA A 299 -5.05 1.79 -13.12
C ALA A 299 -4.33 2.17 -14.42
N ALA A 300 -3.03 1.87 -14.54
CA ALA A 300 -2.27 2.09 -15.77
C ALA A 300 -2.68 1.14 -16.92
N ASP A 301 -3.35 0.02 -16.62
CA ASP A 301 -3.92 -0.89 -17.62
C ASP A 301 -5.41 -0.55 -17.89
N PRO A 302 -5.87 -0.52 -19.15
CA PRO A 302 -7.27 -0.19 -19.45
C PRO A 302 -8.31 -1.09 -18.75
N ALA A 303 -8.06 -2.40 -18.65
CA ALA A 303 -8.99 -3.32 -17.99
C ALA A 303 -9.00 -3.07 -16.47
N GLY A 304 -7.84 -2.75 -15.89
CA GLY A 304 -7.73 -2.35 -14.50
C GLY A 304 -8.46 -1.04 -14.22
N GLN A 305 -8.29 -0.04 -15.09
CA GLN A 305 -8.96 1.25 -14.99
C GLN A 305 -10.50 1.12 -15.03
N ASP A 306 -11.02 0.32 -15.95
CA ASP A 306 -12.46 0.03 -16.06
C ASP A 306 -12.98 -0.70 -14.80
N ALA A 307 -12.22 -1.67 -14.28
CA ALA A 307 -12.57 -2.41 -13.08
C ALA A 307 -12.54 -1.52 -11.82
N LEU A 308 -11.56 -0.61 -11.69
CA LEU A 308 -11.50 0.35 -10.60
C LEU A 308 -12.63 1.37 -10.66
N SER A 309 -12.99 1.82 -11.86
CA SER A 309 -14.09 2.76 -12.11
C SER A 309 -15.47 2.16 -11.80
N THR A 310 -15.58 0.84 -11.80
CA THR A 310 -16.82 0.12 -11.42
C THR A 310 -16.79 -0.42 -9.99
N SER A 311 -15.61 -0.46 -9.34
CA SER A 311 -15.44 -0.95 -7.98
C SER A 311 -15.83 0.09 -6.93
N GLY A 312 -17.08 0.02 -6.48
CA GLY A 312 -17.56 0.86 -5.37
C GLY A 312 -16.78 0.67 -4.06
N ALA A 313 -16.29 -0.54 -3.79
CA ALA A 313 -15.51 -0.83 -2.59
C ALA A 313 -14.16 -0.09 -2.58
N VAL A 314 -13.45 -0.08 -3.71
CA VAL A 314 -12.17 0.65 -3.85
C VAL A 314 -12.41 2.15 -3.81
N GLN A 315 -13.38 2.67 -4.57
CA GLN A 315 -13.69 4.10 -4.57
C GLN A 315 -14.06 4.61 -3.18
N HIS A 316 -14.90 3.88 -2.44
CA HIS A 316 -15.25 4.23 -1.07
C HIS A 316 -14.02 4.21 -0.13
N ALA A 317 -13.13 3.22 -0.28
CA ALA A 317 -11.88 3.20 0.49
C ALA A 317 -10.99 4.42 0.18
N LEU A 318 -10.80 4.75 -1.10
CA LEU A 318 -10.00 5.92 -1.54
C LEU A 318 -10.59 7.23 -1.03
N VAL A 319 -11.92 7.41 -1.13
CA VAL A 319 -12.60 8.61 -0.62
C VAL A 319 -12.43 8.75 0.90
N ARG A 320 -12.47 7.64 1.64
CA ARG A 320 -12.20 7.67 3.08
C ARG A 320 -10.75 8.04 3.39
N ILE A 321 -9.77 7.51 2.66
CA ILE A 321 -8.36 7.91 2.80
C ILE A 321 -8.20 9.41 2.53
N VAL A 322 -8.87 9.94 1.50
CA VAL A 322 -8.90 11.37 1.16
C VAL A 322 -9.49 12.23 2.27
N ALA A 323 -10.47 11.71 3.03
CA ALA A 323 -11.17 12.41 4.10
C ALA A 323 -10.48 12.36 5.46
N GLU A 324 -9.86 11.23 5.81
CA GLU A 324 -9.26 11.04 7.12
C GLU A 324 -8.01 11.91 7.30
N PRO A 325 -7.85 12.62 8.43
CA PRO A 325 -6.59 13.28 8.75
C PRO A 325 -5.50 12.22 8.93
N GLY A 326 -4.35 12.40 8.29
CA GLY A 326 -3.29 11.40 8.38
C GLY A 326 -2.10 11.72 7.49
N ASP A 327 -1.49 10.66 6.97
CA ASP A 327 -0.33 10.75 6.11
C ASP A 327 -0.68 11.47 4.78
N ARG A 328 -0.05 12.62 4.56
CA ARG A 328 -0.29 13.47 3.39
C ARG A 328 0.06 12.77 2.08
N TYR A 329 1.06 11.90 2.08
CA TYR A 329 1.46 11.19 0.87
C TYR A 329 0.38 10.18 0.46
N MET A 330 -0.15 9.40 1.41
CA MET A 330 -1.28 8.49 1.11
C MET A 330 -2.53 9.25 0.67
N GLN A 331 -2.87 10.37 1.30
CA GLN A 331 -3.98 11.22 0.89
C GLN A 331 -3.80 11.77 -0.53
N GLY A 332 -2.57 12.16 -0.89
CA GLY A 332 -2.22 12.64 -2.22
C GLY A 332 -2.35 11.55 -3.27
N LEU A 333 -1.78 10.37 -3.02
CA LEU A 333 -1.86 9.22 -3.91
C LEU A 333 -3.32 8.75 -4.09
N ALA A 334 -4.09 8.65 -3.00
CA ALA A 334 -5.50 8.31 -3.07
C ALA A 334 -6.31 9.36 -3.85
N ALA A 335 -5.97 10.65 -3.73
CA ALA A 335 -6.61 11.70 -4.51
C ALA A 335 -6.29 11.60 -6.01
N VAL A 336 -5.04 11.30 -6.38
CA VAL A 336 -4.63 11.07 -7.77
C VAL A 336 -5.37 9.88 -8.37
N LEU A 337 -5.39 8.75 -7.66
CA LEU A 337 -6.13 7.55 -8.09
C LEU A 337 -7.61 7.86 -8.29
N LEU A 338 -8.26 8.42 -7.27
CA LEU A 338 -9.67 8.75 -7.31
C LEU A 338 -9.99 9.76 -8.44
N ALA A 339 -9.08 10.71 -8.71
CA ALA A 339 -9.21 11.68 -9.80
C ALA A 339 -9.23 11.04 -11.19
N GLY A 340 -8.60 9.87 -11.34
CA GLY A 340 -8.61 9.10 -12.58
C GLY A 340 -9.88 8.28 -12.80
N LEU A 341 -10.63 7.95 -11.74
CA LEU A 341 -11.76 7.00 -11.82
C LEU A 341 -13.06 7.65 -12.27
N ASP A 342 -13.81 6.96 -13.13
CA ASP A 342 -15.17 7.38 -13.43
C ASP A 342 -16.08 7.24 -12.20
N GLY A 343 -17.03 8.18 -12.07
CA GLY A 343 -18.01 8.17 -10.98
C GLY A 343 -17.52 8.75 -9.65
N ALA A 344 -16.23 9.06 -9.50
CA ALA A 344 -15.67 9.65 -8.29
C ALA A 344 -16.39 10.93 -7.81
N GLY A 345 -16.94 11.74 -8.74
CA GLY A 345 -17.75 12.90 -8.39
C GLY A 345 -19.01 12.57 -7.58
N VAL A 346 -19.67 11.43 -7.85
CA VAL A 346 -20.84 10.98 -7.09
C VAL A 346 -20.43 10.49 -5.71
N GLN A 347 -19.29 9.80 -5.61
CA GLN A 347 -18.75 9.37 -4.33
C GLN A 347 -18.37 10.58 -3.46
N LEU A 348 -17.73 11.60 -4.03
CA LEU A 348 -17.41 12.84 -3.30
C LEU A 348 -18.68 13.55 -2.78
N LEU A 349 -19.78 13.54 -3.54
CA LEU A 349 -21.06 14.08 -3.05
C LEU A 349 -21.57 13.38 -1.81
N GLN A 350 -21.34 12.09 -1.69
CA GLN A 350 -21.77 11.29 -0.53
C GLN A 350 -20.85 11.47 0.69
N HIS A 351 -19.69 12.13 0.52
CA HIS A 351 -18.67 12.28 1.55
C HIS A 351 -18.21 13.75 1.71
N PRO A 352 -19.01 14.61 2.35
CA PRO A 352 -18.66 16.03 2.59
C PRO A 352 -17.30 16.21 3.27
N ALA A 353 -16.91 15.32 4.19
CA ALA A 353 -15.61 15.34 4.84
C ALA A 353 -14.43 15.20 3.84
N ALA A 354 -14.59 14.40 2.78
CA ALA A 354 -13.60 14.28 1.72
C ALA A 354 -13.48 15.59 0.93
N VAL A 355 -14.61 16.24 0.63
CA VAL A 355 -14.65 17.55 -0.04
C VAL A 355 -13.98 18.61 0.82
N ALA A 356 -14.26 18.65 2.12
CA ALA A 356 -13.61 19.55 3.06
C ALA A 356 -12.09 19.34 3.10
N ALA A 357 -11.62 18.08 3.12
CA ALA A 357 -10.20 17.75 3.08
C ALA A 357 -9.52 18.15 1.76
N VAL A 358 -10.20 18.00 0.62
CA VAL A 358 -9.72 18.48 -0.69
C VAL A 358 -9.60 20.01 -0.71
N LEU A 359 -10.61 20.72 -0.20
CA LEU A 359 -10.60 22.19 -0.12
C LEU A 359 -9.52 22.71 0.84
N ALA A 360 -9.33 22.07 1.99
CA ALA A 360 -8.28 22.40 2.94
C ALA A 360 -6.88 22.22 2.34
N ARG A 361 -6.67 21.14 1.57
CA ARG A 361 -5.41 20.91 0.84
C ARG A 361 -5.18 21.95 -0.26
N LEU A 362 -6.20 22.30 -1.03
CA LEU A 362 -6.10 23.39 -1.99
C LEU A 362 -5.79 24.72 -1.30
N ALA A 363 -6.38 25.00 -0.14
CA ALA A 363 -6.08 26.19 0.63
C ALA A 363 -4.61 26.22 1.08
N ALA A 364 -4.05 25.08 1.49
CA ALA A 364 -2.65 24.93 1.85
C ALA A 364 -1.68 25.13 0.66
N HIS A 365 -2.17 24.91 -0.57
CA HIS A 365 -1.42 25.10 -1.83
C HIS A 365 -1.64 26.45 -2.48
N LEU A 366 -2.38 27.36 -1.85
CA LEU A 366 -2.57 28.70 -2.39
C LEU A 366 -1.19 29.35 -2.62
N PRO A 367 -0.93 29.90 -3.82
CA PRO A 367 0.34 30.54 -4.12
C PRO A 367 0.55 31.73 -3.17
N SER A 368 1.29 31.50 -2.09
CA SER A 368 1.71 32.57 -1.19
C SER A 368 2.76 33.40 -1.93
N ARG A 369 2.65 34.74 -1.87
CA ARG A 369 3.56 35.67 -2.58
C ARG A 369 5.03 35.60 -2.12
N THR A 370 5.38 34.67 -1.25
CA THR A 370 6.69 34.53 -0.62
C THR A 370 7.19 33.10 -0.83
N GLU A 371 7.48 32.73 -2.07
CA GLU A 371 8.22 31.49 -2.36
C GLU A 371 9.72 31.72 -2.06
N GLU A 372 10.09 31.49 -0.80
CA GLU A 372 11.49 31.25 -0.44
C GLU A 372 11.69 29.74 -0.24
N ALA A 373 12.45 29.15 -1.16
CA ALA A 373 13.17 27.88 -1.04
C ALA A 373 12.43 26.68 -0.43
N VAL A 374 11.46 26.11 -1.15
CA VAL A 374 11.06 24.70 -0.95
C VAL A 374 11.90 23.81 -1.86
N LEU A 375 12.42 22.71 -1.31
CA LEU A 375 13.22 21.71 -2.03
C LEU A 375 12.51 21.23 -3.31
N LEU A 376 13.26 21.05 -4.40
CA LEU A 376 12.78 20.69 -5.74
C LEU A 376 11.84 19.46 -5.77
N SER A 377 12.05 18.47 -4.89
CA SER A 377 11.19 17.27 -4.81
C SER A 377 9.82 17.56 -4.21
N GLY A 378 9.75 18.43 -3.19
CA GLY A 378 8.49 18.83 -2.55
C GLY A 378 7.60 19.66 -3.47
N LEU A 379 8.20 20.45 -4.37
CA LEU A 379 7.47 21.27 -5.34
C LEU A 379 6.71 20.42 -6.37
N ARG A 380 7.31 19.33 -6.85
CA ARG A 380 6.65 18.44 -7.83
C ARG A 380 5.46 17.73 -7.21
N GLN A 381 5.64 17.14 -6.01
CA GLN A 381 4.56 16.47 -5.29
C GLN A 381 3.42 17.44 -4.94
N ALA A 382 3.75 18.67 -4.53
CA ALA A 382 2.75 19.70 -4.26
C ALA A 382 1.95 20.10 -5.51
N ALA A 383 2.62 20.22 -6.66
CA ALA A 383 1.94 20.51 -7.93
C ALA A 383 1.02 19.36 -8.37
N GLU A 384 1.47 18.11 -8.26
CA GLU A 384 0.67 16.92 -8.57
C GLU A 384 -0.53 16.79 -7.61
N GLU A 385 -0.35 17.06 -6.31
CA GLU A 385 -1.43 17.07 -5.32
C GLU A 385 -2.47 18.17 -5.61
N GLY A 386 -2.02 19.40 -5.94
CA GLY A 386 -2.89 20.49 -6.33
C GLY A 386 -3.70 20.19 -7.59
N GLU A 387 -3.06 19.58 -8.59
CA GLU A 387 -3.71 19.14 -9.84
C GLU A 387 -4.76 18.06 -9.56
N ALA A 388 -4.44 17.06 -8.73
CA ALA A 388 -5.37 16.02 -8.31
C ALA A 388 -6.59 16.60 -7.57
N CYS A 389 -6.38 17.54 -6.65
CA CYS A 389 -7.48 18.19 -5.93
C CYS A 389 -8.42 18.94 -6.89
N TRP A 390 -7.87 19.67 -7.87
CA TRP A 390 -8.66 20.36 -8.88
C TRP A 390 -9.39 19.41 -9.83
N ALA A 391 -8.79 18.27 -10.17
CA ALA A 391 -9.44 17.21 -10.92
C ALA A 391 -10.64 16.60 -10.14
N LEU A 392 -10.46 16.31 -8.85
CA LEU A 392 -11.56 15.86 -7.96
C LEU A 392 -12.70 16.89 -7.92
N LEU A 393 -12.39 18.18 -7.73
CA LEU A 393 -13.40 19.24 -7.75
C LEU A 393 -14.10 19.36 -9.11
N SER A 394 -13.39 19.10 -10.21
CA SER A 394 -14.00 19.09 -11.56
C SER A 394 -15.05 17.99 -11.68
N MET A 395 -14.73 16.78 -11.21
CA MET A 395 -15.69 15.68 -11.20
C MET A 395 -16.88 15.94 -10.28
N LEU A 396 -16.63 16.52 -9.10
CA LEU A 396 -17.67 16.95 -8.16
C LEU A 396 -18.61 17.98 -8.80
N ALA A 397 -18.06 19.02 -9.44
CA ALA A 397 -18.85 20.06 -10.11
C ALA A 397 -19.67 19.51 -11.29
N GLY A 398 -19.13 18.51 -11.99
CA GLY A 398 -19.85 17.75 -13.00
C GLY A 398 -21.03 16.96 -12.41
N ALA A 399 -20.84 16.31 -11.26
CA ALA A 399 -21.89 15.58 -10.57
C ALA A 399 -23.00 16.50 -10.04
N LEU A 400 -22.63 17.60 -9.36
CA LEU A 400 -23.56 18.64 -8.90
C LEU A 400 -24.41 19.21 -10.05
N SER A 401 -23.79 19.47 -11.19
CA SER A 401 -24.51 20.01 -12.35
C SER A 401 -25.50 19.00 -12.94
N ARG A 402 -25.15 17.70 -12.96
CA ARG A 402 -26.08 16.66 -13.42
C ARG A 402 -27.29 16.57 -12.50
N GLU A 403 -27.05 16.58 -11.18
CA GLU A 403 -28.10 16.56 -10.17
C GLU A 403 -29.03 17.78 -10.28
N ALA A 404 -28.47 18.98 -10.45
CA ALA A 404 -29.26 20.20 -10.62
C ALA A 404 -30.11 20.22 -11.90
N THR A 405 -29.66 19.53 -12.96
CA THR A 405 -30.41 19.42 -14.23
C THR A 405 -31.34 18.22 -14.30
N ALA A 406 -31.25 17.29 -13.35
CA ALA A 406 -32.10 16.11 -13.34
C ALA A 406 -33.56 16.56 -13.18
N PRO A 407 -34.49 16.06 -14.02
CA PRO A 407 -35.90 16.37 -13.84
C PRO A 407 -36.32 15.93 -12.42
N PRO A 408 -37.13 16.72 -11.70
CA PRO A 408 -37.64 16.31 -10.40
C PRO A 408 -38.31 14.95 -10.59
N LEU A 409 -37.74 13.90 -9.97
CA LEU A 409 -38.23 12.54 -10.10
C LEU A 409 -39.72 12.56 -9.79
N SER A 410 -40.55 12.23 -10.78
CA SER A 410 -41.98 12.04 -10.59
C SER A 410 -42.16 11.02 -9.47
N HIS A 411 -43.04 11.34 -8.52
CA HIS A 411 -43.26 10.64 -7.25
C HIS A 411 -43.46 9.10 -7.30
N GLU A 412 -43.48 8.47 -8.47
CA GLU A 412 -43.69 7.03 -8.67
C GLU A 412 -42.42 6.15 -8.55
N ALA A 413 -41.20 6.72 -8.60
CA ALA A 413 -39.95 5.93 -8.49
C ALA A 413 -39.48 5.68 -7.03
N ALA A 414 -40.21 6.18 -6.02
CA ALA A 414 -39.85 6.08 -4.60
C ALA A 414 -39.99 4.66 -3.99
N ALA A 415 -40.29 3.63 -4.79
CA ALA A 415 -40.57 2.28 -4.32
C ALA A 415 -39.33 1.38 -4.16
N VAL A 416 -38.11 1.85 -4.47
CA VAL A 416 -36.87 1.04 -4.35
C VAL A 416 -35.87 1.69 -3.39
N GLY A 417 -36.19 1.62 -2.10
CA GLY A 417 -35.27 1.33 -0.98
C GLY A 417 -34.10 2.26 -0.60
N ALA A 418 -33.59 3.14 -1.45
CA ALA A 418 -32.46 4.03 -1.10
C ALA A 418 -32.97 5.47 -0.86
N ALA A 419 -32.76 5.98 0.36
CA ALA A 419 -33.31 7.23 0.89
C ALA A 419 -32.91 8.46 0.06
N PRO A 420 -33.82 9.03 -0.76
CA PRO A 420 -33.54 10.25 -1.55
C PRO A 420 -33.20 11.46 -0.68
N SER A 421 -33.49 11.40 0.62
CA SER A 421 -33.17 12.43 1.60
C SER A 421 -31.69 12.51 1.97
N GLN A 422 -30.92 11.40 1.90
CA GLN A 422 -29.52 11.41 2.32
C GLN A 422 -28.63 12.08 1.28
N LEU A 423 -28.78 11.73 -0.01
CA LEU A 423 -27.99 12.36 -1.07
C LEU A 423 -28.27 13.86 -1.14
N ALA A 424 -29.55 14.26 -1.05
CA ALA A 424 -29.92 15.68 -1.03
C ALA A 424 -29.31 16.43 0.16
N ALA A 425 -29.25 15.80 1.34
CA ALA A 425 -28.61 16.37 2.52
C ALA A 425 -27.09 16.53 2.31
N CYS A 426 -26.41 15.50 1.82
CA CYS A 426 -24.98 15.58 1.53
C CYS A 426 -24.67 16.60 0.42
N THR A 427 -25.51 16.68 -0.62
CA THR A 427 -25.40 17.69 -1.68
C THR A 427 -25.54 19.10 -1.11
N ALA A 428 -26.49 19.34 -0.21
CA ALA A 428 -26.62 20.63 0.48
C ALA A 428 -25.36 20.97 1.30
N GLU A 429 -24.87 20.01 2.09
CA GLU A 429 -23.65 20.19 2.90
C GLU A 429 -22.41 20.48 2.02
N VAL A 430 -22.28 19.79 0.88
CA VAL A 430 -21.21 20.05 -0.08
C VAL A 430 -21.33 21.46 -0.68
N LEU A 431 -22.53 21.92 -1.01
CA LEU A 431 -22.74 23.28 -1.53
C LEU A 431 -22.38 24.33 -0.49
N ASP A 432 -22.72 24.10 0.78
CA ASP A 432 -22.33 24.97 1.90
C ASP A 432 -20.80 25.01 2.05
N LEU A 433 -20.12 23.85 2.02
CA LEU A 433 -18.66 23.77 2.06
C LEU A 433 -17.99 24.52 0.90
N LEU A 434 -18.51 24.39 -0.32
CA LEU A 434 -18.01 25.10 -1.50
C LEU A 434 -18.24 26.62 -1.37
N ASN A 435 -19.39 27.02 -0.84
CA ASN A 435 -19.72 28.42 -0.56
C ASN A 435 -18.76 29.03 0.48
N ASP A 436 -18.47 28.30 1.56
CA ASP A 436 -17.57 28.76 2.61
C ASP A 436 -16.11 28.87 2.15
N ASN A 437 -15.73 28.06 1.16
CA ASN A 437 -14.37 28.02 0.58
C ASN A 437 -14.24 28.78 -0.74
N LEU A 438 -15.21 29.63 -1.08
CA LEU A 438 -15.25 30.43 -2.29
C LEU A 438 -13.96 31.24 -2.53
N ARG A 439 -13.32 31.75 -1.48
CA ARG A 439 -12.04 32.47 -1.58
C ARG A 439 -10.90 31.60 -2.12
N VAL A 440 -10.85 30.33 -1.72
CA VAL A 440 -9.85 29.35 -2.19
C VAL A 440 -10.11 29.03 -3.66
N LEU A 441 -11.38 28.76 -4.00
CA LEU A 441 -11.80 28.44 -5.36
C LEU A 441 -11.58 29.59 -6.35
N CYS A 442 -11.71 30.83 -5.89
CA CYS A 442 -11.55 32.03 -6.70
C CYS A 442 -10.14 32.64 -6.66
N ALA A 443 -9.19 32.04 -5.94
CA ALA A 443 -7.81 32.51 -5.89
C ALA A 443 -7.15 32.49 -7.28
N ASP A 444 -6.07 33.25 -7.42
CA ASP A 444 -5.31 33.30 -8.67
C ASP A 444 -4.23 32.22 -8.67
N TRP A 445 -4.42 31.19 -9.50
CA TRP A 445 -3.52 30.04 -9.64
C TRP A 445 -2.53 30.19 -10.81
N SER A 446 -2.48 31.36 -11.46
CA SER A 446 -1.59 31.63 -12.61
C SER A 446 -0.10 31.54 -12.29
N GLY A 447 0.29 31.67 -11.01
CA GLY A 447 1.68 31.56 -10.57
C GLY A 447 2.20 30.13 -10.39
N SER A 448 1.37 29.10 -10.55
CA SER A 448 1.78 27.71 -10.35
C SER A 448 2.63 27.16 -11.52
N SER A 449 3.55 26.25 -11.24
CA SER A 449 4.30 25.48 -12.26
C SER A 449 3.39 24.70 -13.21
N SER A 450 2.16 24.37 -12.78
CA SER A 450 1.12 23.70 -13.59
C SER A 450 -0.03 24.64 -13.99
N ALA A 451 0.21 25.96 -14.05
CA ALA A 451 -0.81 27.00 -14.20
C ALA A 451 -1.86 26.71 -15.28
N ALA A 452 -1.45 26.29 -16.50
CA ALA A 452 -2.39 26.06 -17.59
C ALA A 452 -3.41 24.93 -17.31
N ARG A 453 -2.97 23.83 -16.71
CA ARG A 453 -3.86 22.70 -16.35
C ARG A 453 -4.76 23.08 -15.17
N LEU A 454 -4.18 23.69 -14.14
CA LEU A 454 -4.94 24.16 -12.98
C LEU A 454 -6.00 25.19 -13.37
N GLN A 455 -5.68 26.16 -14.22
CA GLN A 455 -6.62 27.15 -14.74
C GLN A 455 -7.75 26.51 -15.55
N SER A 456 -7.45 25.44 -16.31
CA SER A 456 -8.47 24.71 -17.08
C SER A 456 -9.47 24.01 -16.15
N HIS A 457 -8.98 23.32 -15.12
CA HIS A 457 -9.83 22.73 -14.09
C HIS A 457 -10.61 23.79 -13.31
N GLN A 458 -9.94 24.87 -12.88
CA GLN A 458 -10.56 25.97 -12.17
C GLN A 458 -11.68 26.62 -12.99
N ALA A 459 -11.43 26.93 -14.27
CA ALA A 459 -12.44 27.48 -15.16
C ALA A 459 -13.64 26.53 -15.33
N TYR A 460 -13.39 25.23 -15.46
CA TYR A 460 -14.45 24.22 -15.53
C TYR A 460 -15.30 24.22 -14.26
N VAL A 461 -14.68 24.15 -13.09
CA VAL A 461 -15.35 24.15 -11.78
C VAL A 461 -16.17 25.42 -11.61
N LEU A 462 -15.56 26.60 -11.80
CA LEU A 462 -16.23 27.89 -11.62
C LEU A 462 -17.45 28.05 -12.55
N ASN A 463 -17.32 27.67 -13.83
CA ASN A 463 -18.43 27.75 -14.79
C ASN A 463 -19.63 26.87 -14.40
N ARG A 464 -19.38 25.74 -13.72
CA ARG A 464 -20.42 24.84 -13.21
C ARG A 464 -21.01 25.38 -11.91
N LEU A 465 -20.17 25.82 -10.96
CA LEU A 465 -20.61 26.34 -9.67
C LEU A 465 -21.45 27.63 -9.78
N VAL A 466 -21.18 28.50 -10.77
CA VAL A 466 -22.00 29.71 -11.04
C VAL A 466 -23.48 29.39 -11.21
N ARG A 467 -23.81 28.19 -11.72
CA ARG A 467 -25.19 27.78 -12.00
C ARG A 467 -25.88 27.14 -10.81
N VAL A 468 -25.10 26.63 -9.85
CA VAL A 468 -25.61 25.82 -8.73
C VAL A 468 -25.62 26.62 -7.42
N LEU A 469 -24.66 27.51 -7.22
CA LEU A 469 -24.61 28.38 -6.05
C LEU A 469 -25.55 29.59 -6.24
N GLY A 470 -26.48 29.76 -5.30
CA GLY A 470 -27.47 30.84 -5.29
C GLY A 470 -26.98 32.06 -4.50
N GLY A 471 -26.94 33.22 -5.14
CA GLY A 471 -26.66 34.51 -4.48
C GLY A 471 -25.89 35.48 -5.38
N ASP A 472 -26.34 36.74 -5.43
CA ASP A 472 -25.81 37.74 -6.37
C ASP A 472 -24.32 38.02 -6.10
N ASP A 473 -23.92 38.12 -4.83
CA ASP A 473 -22.53 38.38 -4.44
C ASP A 473 -21.60 37.21 -4.81
N GLN A 474 -22.03 35.97 -4.56
CA GLN A 474 -21.29 34.77 -4.95
C GLN A 474 -21.12 34.69 -6.47
N GLN A 475 -22.19 34.96 -7.22
CA GLN A 475 -22.14 34.93 -8.68
C GLN A 475 -21.16 35.97 -9.23
N VAL A 476 -21.16 37.20 -8.70
CA VAL A 476 -20.21 38.24 -9.11
C VAL A 476 -18.77 37.79 -8.87
N MET A 477 -18.48 37.21 -7.70
CA MET A 477 -17.12 36.75 -7.39
C MET A 477 -16.68 35.56 -8.26
N LEU A 478 -17.56 34.58 -8.47
CA LEU A 478 -17.29 33.43 -9.36
C LEU A 478 -17.09 33.87 -10.81
N GLN A 479 -17.93 34.79 -11.33
CA GLN A 479 -17.79 35.32 -12.69
C GLN A 479 -16.49 36.10 -12.86
N ALA A 480 -16.11 36.93 -11.88
CA ALA A 480 -14.84 37.66 -11.91
C ALA A 480 -13.64 36.69 -11.93
N ALA A 481 -13.68 35.62 -11.13
CA ALA A 481 -12.65 34.59 -11.13
C ALA A 481 -12.61 33.80 -12.45
N LEU A 482 -13.77 33.43 -13.00
CA LEU A 482 -13.87 32.75 -14.29
C LEU A 482 -13.28 33.60 -15.43
N GLN A 483 -13.58 34.90 -15.45
CA GLN A 483 -13.00 35.83 -16.42
C GLN A 483 -11.48 35.92 -16.29
N ARG A 484 -10.91 35.82 -15.08
CA ARG A 484 -9.45 35.75 -14.90
C ARG A 484 -8.86 34.48 -15.52
N CYS A 485 -9.50 33.33 -15.30
CA CYS A 485 -9.03 32.04 -15.84
C CYS A 485 -9.10 31.97 -17.37
N GLN A 486 -9.98 32.76 -18.00
CA GLN A 486 -10.18 32.78 -19.46
C GLN A 486 -9.28 33.78 -20.20
N ARG A 487 -8.54 34.64 -19.49
CA ARG A 487 -7.61 35.56 -20.15
C ARG A 487 -6.45 34.75 -20.72
N PRO A 488 -6.09 34.92 -22.00
CA PRO A 488 -4.86 34.34 -22.53
C PRO A 488 -3.68 34.89 -21.72
N GLY A 489 -2.92 33.97 -21.10
CA GLY A 489 -1.70 34.27 -20.34
C GLY A 489 -0.53 34.66 -21.22
#